data_AF-A0A8S0QLH6-F1
#
_entry.id   AF-A0A8S0QLH6-F1
#
_cell.length_a   1.000
_cell.length_b   1.000
_cell.length_c   1.000
_cell.angle_alpha   90.00
_cell.angle_beta   90.00
_cell.angle_gamma   90.00
#
_symmetry.space_group_name_H-M   'P 1'
#
loop_
_entity.id
_entity.type
_entity.pdbx_description
1 polymer ?
#
loop_
_entity_poly.entity_id
_entity_poly.type
_entity_poly.pdbx_seq_one_letter_code
_entity_poly.pdbx_strand_id
1 'polypeptide(L)'
;MRFKKHNEEDYFTPKMVSFGPYYHGLPELGMAKEFKHEVLTMVVSSSGNDKQFFYCQIIEVIDQIRNCYVEVSRVAYDDGALAEMILLDASFAI
;
A
#
# COMPACT_ATOMS: atom_id res chain seq x y z
N MET A 1 -19.98 16.48 28.37
CA MET A 1 -19.19 15.90 27.27
C MET A 1 -19.31 16.80 26.05
N ARG A 2 -18.22 17.41 25.58
CA ARG A 2 -18.20 18.13 24.30
C ARG A 2 -17.93 17.10 23.21
N PHE A 3 -18.90 16.88 22.32
CA PHE A 3 -18.64 16.12 21.09
C PHE A 3 -17.74 16.99 20.21
N LYS A 4 -16.47 16.58 20.03
CA LYS A 4 -15.63 17.17 19.00
C LYS A 4 -16.28 16.82 17.67
N LYS A 5 -16.57 17.83 16.86
CA LYS A 5 -17.05 17.65 15.50
C LYS A 5 -15.89 17.03 14.72
N HIS A 6 -16.00 15.76 14.36
CA HIS A 6 -15.03 15.11 13.49
C HIS A 6 -15.18 15.67 12.08
N ASN A 7 -14.07 16.00 11.44
CA ASN A 7 -14.06 16.31 10.02
C ASN A 7 -14.24 15.01 9.22
N GLU A 8 -14.74 15.09 7.99
CA GLU A 8 -14.93 13.90 7.15
C GLU A 8 -13.61 13.10 6.98
N GLU A 9 -12.48 13.80 6.91
CA GLU A 9 -11.13 13.21 6.85
C GLU A 9 -10.79 12.31 8.04
N ASP A 10 -11.31 12.57 9.25
CA ASP A 10 -11.05 11.76 10.44
C ASP A 10 -11.60 10.33 10.31
N TYR A 11 -12.60 10.13 9.45
CA TYR A 11 -13.23 8.83 9.23
C TYR A 11 -12.49 7.96 8.23
N PHE A 12 -11.79 8.57 7.28
CA PHE A 12 -11.08 7.86 6.21
C PHE A 12 -9.57 7.73 6.48
N THR A 13 -9.02 8.57 7.37
CA THR A 13 -7.60 8.53 7.71
C THR A 13 -7.26 7.26 8.49
N PRO A 14 -6.35 6.42 7.98
CA PRO A 14 -5.92 5.21 8.68
C PRO A 14 -5.16 5.57 9.96
N LYS A 15 -5.39 4.80 11.02
CA LYS A 15 -4.77 5.01 12.34
C LYS A 15 -3.57 4.13 12.64
N MET A 16 -3.32 3.12 11.80
CA MET A 16 -2.32 2.08 12.08
C MET A 16 -1.54 1.69 10.83
N VAL A 17 -2.23 1.47 9.71
CA VAL A 17 -1.62 1.04 8.45
C VAL A 17 -2.32 1.70 7.27
N SER A 18 -1.56 2.24 6.32
CA SER A 18 -2.10 2.73 5.05
C SER A 18 -2.11 1.62 4.00
N PHE A 19 -3.05 1.66 3.06
CA PHE A 19 -3.04 0.82 1.87
C PHE A 19 -3.18 1.70 0.64
N GLY A 20 -2.35 1.44 -0.36
CA GLY A 20 -2.31 2.19 -1.60
C GLY A 20 -1.83 3.65 -1.43
N PRO A 21 -2.01 4.46 -2.48
CA PRO A 21 -1.39 5.78 -2.64
C PRO A 21 -1.93 6.86 -1.70
N TYR A 22 -3.21 6.81 -1.29
CA TYR A 22 -3.87 7.95 -0.62
C TYR A 22 -3.21 8.38 0.70
N TYR A 23 -2.67 7.43 1.45
CA TYR A 23 -2.06 7.66 2.76
C TYR A 23 -0.61 7.18 2.80
N HIS A 24 0.02 7.04 1.64
CA HIS A 24 1.40 6.60 1.55
C HIS A 24 2.34 7.69 2.10
N GLY A 25 3.29 7.30 2.95
CA GLY A 25 4.30 8.22 3.47
C GLY A 25 3.87 9.09 4.66
N LEU A 26 2.67 8.88 5.21
CA LEU A 26 2.30 9.51 6.48
C LEU A 26 3.24 9.04 7.60
N PRO A 27 3.96 9.95 8.30
CA PRO A 27 4.93 9.58 9.33
C PRO A 27 4.34 8.74 10.46
N GLU A 28 3.08 9.00 10.80
CA GLU A 28 2.34 8.29 11.86
C GLU A 28 2.16 6.79 11.58
N LEU A 29 2.35 6.36 10.33
CA LEU A 29 2.17 4.97 9.88
C LEU A 29 3.51 4.25 9.62
N GLY A 30 4.64 4.87 10.00
CA GLY A 30 5.98 4.36 9.73
C GLY A 30 6.24 2.95 10.27
N MET A 31 5.80 2.66 11.50
CA MET A 31 5.97 1.33 12.12
C MET A 31 5.30 0.22 11.30
N ALA A 32 4.09 0.46 10.77
CA ALA A 32 3.42 -0.52 9.93
C ALA A 32 4.14 -0.70 8.60
N LYS A 33 4.75 0.36 8.04
CA LYS A 33 5.56 0.25 6.82
C LYS A 33 6.77 -0.66 7.04
N GLU A 34 7.48 -0.51 8.16
CA GLU A 34 8.61 -1.40 8.51
C GLU A 34 8.15 -2.85 8.62
N PHE A 35 7.06 -3.10 9.34
CA PHE A 35 6.52 -4.44 9.51
C PHE A 35 6.07 -5.08 8.18
N LYS A 36 5.54 -4.30 7.22
CA LYS A 36 5.24 -4.82 5.87
C LYS A 36 6.46 -5.39 5.15
N HIS A 37 7.63 -4.79 5.33
CA HIS A 37 8.87 -5.30 4.74
C HIS A 37 9.28 -6.65 5.34
N GLU A 38 9.08 -6.82 6.65
CA GLU A 38 9.31 -8.10 7.33
C GLU A 38 8.35 -9.18 6.81
N VAL A 39 7.06 -8.85 6.69
CA VAL A 39 6.06 -9.79 6.16
C VAL A 39 6.35 -10.14 4.70
N LEU A 40 6.68 -9.17 3.84
CA LEU A 40 7.08 -9.43 2.45
C LEU A 40 8.29 -10.39 2.40
N THR A 41 9.27 -10.21 3.27
CA THR A 41 10.44 -11.10 3.34
C THR A 41 10.03 -12.53 3.69
N MET A 42 9.08 -12.69 4.64
CA MET A 42 8.55 -13.99 5.04
C MET A 42 7.74 -14.66 3.91
N VAL A 43 6.88 -13.90 3.22
CA VAL A 43 6.09 -14.38 2.08
C VAL A 43 7.01 -14.85 0.95
N VAL A 44 7.99 -14.04 0.56
CA VAL A 44 8.95 -14.40 -0.49
C VAL A 44 9.71 -15.68 -0.11
N SER A 45 10.26 -15.72 1.12
CA SER A 45 11.05 -16.86 1.60
C SER A 45 10.27 -18.17 1.67
N SER A 46 8.98 -18.11 1.99
CA SER A 46 8.11 -19.29 2.11
C SER A 46 7.50 -19.75 0.78
N SER A 47 7.42 -18.86 -0.22
CA SER A 47 6.75 -19.13 -1.49
C SER A 47 7.56 -19.95 -2.50
N GLY A 48 8.88 -20.05 -2.32
CA GLY A 48 9.79 -20.61 -3.32
C GLY A 48 9.97 -19.75 -4.59
N ASN A 49 9.37 -18.56 -4.62
CA ASN A 49 9.53 -17.56 -5.68
C ASN A 49 10.29 -16.35 -5.14
N ASP A 50 10.88 -15.56 -6.05
CA ASP A 50 11.53 -14.31 -5.67
C ASP A 50 10.53 -13.13 -5.63
N LYS A 51 10.98 -12.00 -5.08
CA LYS A 51 10.19 -10.76 -5.06
C LYS A 51 9.79 -10.30 -6.48
N GLN A 52 10.65 -10.57 -7.47
CA GLN A 52 10.45 -10.11 -8.85
C GLN A 52 9.26 -10.82 -9.49
N PHE A 53 9.06 -12.11 -9.20
CA PHE A 53 7.90 -12.87 -9.64
C PHE A 53 6.60 -12.16 -9.25
N PHE A 54 6.42 -11.84 -7.97
CA PHE A 54 5.22 -11.16 -7.48
C PHE A 54 5.08 -9.74 -8.04
N TYR A 55 6.19 -9.00 -8.13
CA TYR A 55 6.20 -7.67 -8.75
C TYR A 55 5.71 -7.72 -10.20
N CYS A 56 6.19 -8.68 -11.01
CA CYS A 56 5.74 -8.85 -12.39
C CYS A 56 4.24 -9.16 -12.48
N GLN A 57 3.71 -10.01 -11.60
CA GLN A 57 2.28 -10.30 -11.54
C GLN A 57 1.44 -9.06 -11.23
N ILE A 58 1.93 -8.15 -10.37
CA ILE A 58 1.28 -6.88 -10.09
C ILE A 58 1.36 -5.93 -11.30
N ILE A 59 2.51 -5.89 -11.98
CA ILE A 59 2.71 -5.09 -13.19
C ILE A 59 1.72 -5.49 -14.30
N GLU A 60 1.45 -6.79 -14.47
CA GLU A 60 0.49 -7.30 -15.46
C GLU A 60 -0.93 -6.73 -15.28
N VAL A 61 -1.29 -6.33 -14.05
CA VAL A 61 -2.60 -5.78 -13.71
C VAL A 61 -2.55 -4.32 -13.25
N ILE A 62 -1.43 -3.61 -13.47
CA ILE A 62 -1.17 -2.29 -12.88
C ILE A 62 -2.18 -1.22 -13.31
N ASP A 63 -2.64 -1.25 -14.56
CA ASP A 63 -3.64 -0.32 -15.04
C ASP A 63 -5.00 -0.55 -14.35
N GLN A 64 -5.34 -1.81 -14.04
CA GLN A 64 -6.57 -2.13 -13.29
C GLN A 64 -6.47 -1.64 -11.85
N ILE A 65 -5.33 -1.87 -11.20
CA ILE A 65 -5.02 -1.35 -9.86
C ILE A 65 -5.16 0.17 -9.84
N ARG A 66 -4.57 0.86 -10.82
CA ARG A 66 -4.62 2.33 -10.89
C ARG A 66 -6.05 2.84 -11.02
N ASN A 67 -6.89 2.16 -11.82
CA ASN A 67 -8.29 2.51 -12.01
C ASN A 67 -9.15 2.34 -10.74
N CYS A 68 -8.68 1.61 -9.73
CA CYS A 68 -9.33 1.54 -8.41
C CYS A 68 -9.16 2.82 -7.58
N TYR A 69 -8.25 3.71 -7.97
CA TYR A 69 -7.99 4.97 -7.28
C TYR A 69 -8.40 6.16 -8.13
N VAL A 70 -9.18 7.05 -7.53
CA VAL A 70 -9.52 8.36 -8.11
C VAL A 70 -8.27 9.24 -8.02
N GLU A 71 -7.94 9.95 -9.10
CA GLU A 71 -6.85 10.94 -9.17
C GLU A 71 -5.40 10.42 -9.05
N VAL A 72 -5.16 9.10 -9.08
CA VAL A 72 -3.79 8.56 -9.06
C VAL A 72 -3.19 8.52 -10.47
N SER A 73 -2.54 9.60 -10.86
CA SER A 73 -1.87 9.72 -12.16
C SER A 73 -0.50 9.01 -12.21
N ARG A 74 -0.02 8.72 -13.42
CA ARG A 74 1.37 8.24 -13.65
C ARG A 74 2.46 9.24 -13.27
N VAL A 75 2.10 10.52 -13.09
CA VAL A 75 3.01 11.56 -12.61
C VAL A 75 3.22 11.45 -11.10
N ALA A 76 2.16 11.12 -10.35
CA ALA A 76 2.24 10.94 -8.91
C ALA A 76 2.94 9.61 -8.55
N TYR A 77 2.57 8.54 -9.25
CA TYR A 77 3.19 7.23 -9.11
C TYR A 77 3.34 6.62 -10.50
N ASP A 78 4.57 6.41 -10.96
CA ASP A 78 4.80 5.56 -12.12
C ASP A 78 4.37 4.10 -11.82
N ASP A 79 4.32 3.28 -12.85
CA ASP A 79 3.81 1.91 -12.72
C ASP A 79 4.68 1.06 -11.79
N GLY A 80 5.99 1.33 -11.72
CA GLY A 80 6.89 0.61 -10.83
C GLY A 80 6.71 1.02 -9.37
N ALA A 81 6.66 2.33 -9.09
CA ALA A 81 6.41 2.86 -7.77
C ALA A 81 5.05 2.40 -7.22
N LEU A 82 4.01 2.38 -8.06
CA LEU A 82 2.70 1.85 -7.68
C LEU A 82 2.78 0.34 -7.41
N ALA A 83 3.45 -0.44 -8.26
CA ALA A 83 3.58 -1.88 -8.08
C ALA A 83 4.36 -2.25 -6.81
N GLU A 84 5.45 -1.54 -6.48
CA GLU A 84 6.20 -1.76 -5.25
C GLU A 84 5.35 -1.50 -3.99
N MET A 85 4.57 -0.43 -4.01
CA MET A 85 3.65 -0.11 -2.92
C MET A 85 2.59 -1.19 -2.74
N ILE A 86 1.94 -1.61 -3.83
CA ILE A 86 0.92 -2.67 -3.78
C ILE A 86 1.52 -4.00 -3.34
N LEU A 87 2.76 -4.32 -3.73
CA LEU A 87 3.43 -5.55 -3.31
C LEU A 87 3.62 -5.61 -1.79
N LEU A 88 4.09 -4.52 -1.19
CA LEU A 88 4.25 -4.43 0.26
C LEU A 88 2.91 -4.54 0.98
N ASP A 89 1.90 -3.86 0.45
CA ASP A 89 0.56 -3.82 1.01
C ASP A 89 -0.14 -5.19 0.94
N ALA A 90 -0.09 -5.84 -0.22
CA ALA A 90 -0.69 -7.15 -0.43
C ALA A 90 -0.04 -8.23 0.44
N SER A 91 1.28 -8.14 0.66
CA SER A 91 2.00 -9.10 1.51
C SER A 91 1.52 -9.06 2.96
N PHE A 92 1.19 -7.89 3.47
CA PHE A 92 0.69 -7.71 4.85
C PHE A 92 -0.78 -8.09 5.04
N ALA A 93 -1.52 -8.33 3.95
CA ALA A 93 -2.91 -8.77 3.99
C ALA A 93 -3.09 -10.31 3.99
N ILE A 94 -1.99 -11.08 3.98
CA ILE A 94 -1.93 -12.55 4.02
C ILE A 94 -1.84 -13.03 5.47
#